data_AF-A0A820NYG4-F1
#
_entry.id   AF-A0A820NYG4-F1
#
_cell.length_a   1.000
_cell.length_b   1.000
_cell.length_c   1.000
_cell.angle_alpha   90.00
_cell.angle_beta   90.00
_cell.angle_gamma   90.00
#
_symmetry.space_group_name_H-M   'P 1'
#
loop_
_entity.id
_entity.type
_entity.pdbx_description
1 polymer ?
#
loop_
_entity_poly.entity_id
_entity_poly.type
_entity_poly.pdbx_seq_one_letter_code
_entity_poly.pdbx_strand_id
1 'polypeptide(L)'
;WQGLKAETLKERYQKIGDTKRATHIDVLCQSHPEEFAKYLKYVRNLDFFETPNYEYLRKLFKDLMDSRNYVCDYNFDWVEKMQKLTNK
;
A
#
# COMPACT_ATOMS: atom_id res chain seq x y z
N TRP A 1 -12.08 -3.14 -1.84
CA TRP A 1 -13.09 -3.01 -2.91
C TRP A 1 -13.02 -4.15 -3.93
N GLN A 2 -12.74 -5.37 -3.49
CA GLN A 2 -12.80 -6.56 -4.34
C GLN A 2 -14.17 -7.21 -4.19
N GLY A 3 -14.61 -8.01 -5.18
CA GLY A 3 -15.85 -8.78 -5.10
C GLY A 3 -17.16 -7.97 -5.14
N LEU A 4 -17.13 -6.70 -5.54
CA LEU A 4 -18.34 -5.89 -5.68
C LEU A 4 -19.21 -6.42 -6.82
N LYS A 5 -20.50 -6.65 -6.54
CA LYS A 5 -21.50 -7.02 -7.56
C LYS A 5 -21.91 -5.79 -8.36
N ALA A 6 -21.87 -5.89 -9.68
CA ALA A 6 -22.29 -4.88 -10.64
C ALA A 6 -22.71 -5.56 -11.94
N GLU A 7 -23.67 -4.98 -12.65
CA GLU A 7 -24.20 -5.52 -13.91
C GLU A 7 -23.36 -5.07 -15.11
N THR A 8 -22.75 -3.89 -15.01
CA THR A 8 -21.88 -3.34 -16.06
C THR A 8 -20.49 -2.98 -15.55
N LEU A 9 -19.53 -2.90 -16.47
CA LEU A 9 -18.17 -2.47 -16.15
C LEU A 9 -18.13 -1.02 -15.62
N LYS A 10 -18.94 -0.13 -16.20
CA LYS A 10 -19.05 1.27 -15.76
C LYS A 10 -19.53 1.36 -14.31
N GLU A 11 -20.59 0.62 -13.99
CA GLU A 11 -21.14 0.55 -12.64
C GLU A 11 -20.11 -0.05 -11.66
N ARG A 12 -19.37 -1.09 -12.07
CA ARG A 12 -18.30 -1.68 -11.26
C ARG A 12 -17.24 -0.65 -10.88
N TYR A 13 -16.75 0.14 -11.85
CA TYR A 13 -15.76 1.19 -11.58
C TYR A 13 -16.32 2.30 -10.68
N GLN A 14 -17.57 2.70 -10.90
CA GLN A 14 -18.25 3.68 -10.04
C GLN A 14 -18.31 3.18 -8.59
N LYS A 15 -18.81 1.95 -8.36
CA LYS A 15 -18.88 1.31 -7.03
C LYS A 15 -17.51 1.20 -6.37
N ILE A 16 -16.47 0.85 -7.13
CA ILE A 16 -15.08 0.82 -6.61
C ILE A 16 -14.65 2.23 -6.17
N GLY A 17 -14.91 3.26 -6.98
CA GLY A 17 -14.58 4.65 -6.67
C GLY A 17 -15.31 5.17 -5.43
N ASP A 18 -16.61 4.90 -5.34
CA ASP A 18 -17.43 5.28 -4.18
C ASP A 18 -16.96 4.59 -2.90
N THR A 19 -16.67 3.29 -2.98
CA THR A 19 -16.11 2.55 -1.82
C THR A 19 -14.74 3.11 -1.41
N LYS A 20 -13.88 3.44 -2.37
CA LYS A 20 -12.55 4.05 -2.12
C LYS A 20 -12.66 5.39 -1.39
N ARG A 21 -13.63 6.22 -1.77
CA ARG A 21 -13.92 7.52 -1.15
C ARG A 21 -14.52 7.38 0.25
N ALA A 22 -15.48 6.46 0.42
CA ALA A 22 -16.16 6.24 1.70
C ALA A 22 -15.27 5.57 2.75
N THR A 23 -14.25 4.81 2.34
CA THR A 23 -13.33 4.15 3.27
C THR A 23 -12.29 5.15 3.80
N HIS A 24 -12.39 5.49 5.08
CA HIS A 24 -11.40 6.33 5.76
C HIS A 24 -10.02 5.64 5.80
N ILE A 25 -8.94 6.40 5.61
CA ILE A 25 -7.58 5.83 5.58
C ILE A 25 -7.24 5.12 6.89
N ASP A 26 -7.63 5.68 8.03
CA ASP A 26 -7.33 5.07 9.34
C ASP A 26 -8.06 3.75 9.54
N VAL A 27 -9.22 3.57 8.91
CA VAL A 27 -9.94 2.28 8.90
C VAL A 27 -9.24 1.31 7.94
N LEU A 28 -8.84 1.78 6.75
CA LEU A 28 -8.13 0.96 5.76
C LEU A 28 -6.79 0.43 6.30
N CYS A 29 -6.07 1.25 7.04
CA CYS A 29 -4.74 0.94 7.59
C CYS A 29 -4.81 0.44 9.03
N GLN A 30 -6.00 0.10 9.54
CA GLN A 30 -6.13 -0.47 10.88
C GLN A 30 -5.23 -1.71 11.02
N SER A 31 -4.62 -1.88 12.20
CA SER A 31 -3.68 -2.95 12.54
C SER A 31 -2.40 -3.02 11.71
N HIS A 32 -2.10 -2.01 10.89
CA HIS A 32 -0.85 -1.88 10.16
C HIS A 32 -0.02 -0.72 10.75
N PRO A 33 1.29 -0.66 10.48
CA PRO A 33 2.12 0.47 10.88
C PRO A 33 1.56 1.81 10.41
N GLU A 34 1.70 2.85 11.23
CA GLU A 34 1.09 4.17 10.97
C GLU A 34 1.64 4.85 9.71
N GLU A 35 2.85 4.47 9.27
CA GLU A 35 3.52 4.97 8.07
C GLU A 35 2.68 4.72 6.82
N PHE A 36 1.92 3.62 6.76
CA PHE A 36 0.99 3.35 5.66
C PHE A 36 -0.12 4.40 5.59
N ALA A 37 -0.70 4.78 6.74
CA ALA A 37 -1.71 5.82 6.81
C ALA A 37 -1.12 7.20 6.49
N LYS A 38 0.07 7.53 7.02
CA LYS A 38 0.81 8.77 6.71
C LYS A 38 1.08 8.90 5.21
N TYR A 39 1.56 7.83 4.58
CA TYR A 39 1.80 7.78 3.14
C TYR A 39 0.52 8.05 2.35
N LEU A 40 -0.57 7.33 2.65
CA LEU A 40 -1.84 7.47 1.94
C LEU A 40 -2.47 8.85 2.12
N LYS A 41 -2.37 9.44 3.31
CA LYS A 41 -2.83 10.80 3.59
C LYS A 41 -2.02 11.82 2.78
N TYR A 42 -0.69 11.67 2.73
CA TYR A 42 0.18 12.53 1.93
C TYR A 42 -0.21 12.49 0.45
N VAL A 43 -0.25 11.30 -0.17
CA VAL A 43 -0.49 11.20 -1.62
C VAL A 43 -1.91 11.58 -2.04
N ARG A 44 -2.91 11.51 -1.13
CA ARG A 44 -4.27 11.98 -1.42
C ARG A 44 -4.42 13.51 -1.34
N ASN A 45 -3.51 14.19 -0.65
CA ASN A 45 -3.55 15.63 -0.45
C ASN A 45 -2.65 16.41 -1.41
N LEU A 46 -1.95 15.72 -2.32
CA LEU A 46 -1.14 16.36 -3.36
C LEU A 46 -2.04 17.14 -4.32
N ASP A 47 -1.64 18.36 -4.65
CA ASP A 47 -2.28 19.11 -5.73
C ASP A 47 -1.95 18.49 -7.10
N PHE A 48 -2.78 18.80 -8.12
CA PHE A 48 -2.68 18.20 -9.45
C PHE A 48 -1.30 18.36 -10.12
N PHE A 49 -0.62 19.49 -9.88
CA PHE A 49 0.72 19.78 -10.41
C PHE A 49 1.82 19.67 -9.35
N GLU A 50 1.48 19.27 -8.12
CA GLU A 50 2.47 19.15 -7.06
C GLU A 50 3.41 17.98 -7.32
N THR A 51 4.71 18.23 -7.17
CA THR A 51 5.71 17.16 -7.24
C THR A 51 5.81 16.47 -5.88
N PRO A 52 5.57 15.14 -5.79
CA PRO A 52 5.69 14.43 -4.53
C PRO A 52 7.10 14.52 -3.95
N ASN A 53 7.21 14.67 -2.63
CA ASN A 53 8.48 14.51 -1.92
C ASN A 53 8.82 13.02 -1.78
N TYR A 54 9.39 12.46 -2.85
CA TYR A 54 9.75 11.04 -2.91
C TYR A 54 10.76 10.62 -1.83
N GLU A 55 11.63 11.54 -1.40
CA GLU A 55 12.62 11.22 -0.35
C GLU A 55 11.95 11.02 1.01
N TYR A 56 11.02 11.91 1.37
CA TYR A 56 10.19 11.74 2.56
C TYR A 56 9.39 10.43 2.51
N LEU A 57 8.73 10.14 1.38
CA LEU A 57 7.92 8.93 1.24
C LEU A 57 8.74 7.64 1.35
N ARG A 58 9.96 7.61 0.80
CA ARG A 58 10.90 6.50 0.99
C ARG A 58 11.38 6.40 2.43
N LYS A 59 11.68 7.55 3.05
CA LYS A 59 12.18 7.61 4.42
C LYS A 59 11.19 7.04 5.43
N LEU A 60 9.88 7.28 5.26
CA LEU A 60 8.83 6.67 6.10
C LEU A 60 9.02 5.15 6.24
N PHE A 61 9.19 4.45 5.12
CA PHE A 61 9.30 2.99 5.15
C PHE A 61 10.70 2.50 5.52
N LYS A 62 11.76 3.27 5.22
CA LYS A 62 13.12 2.95 5.68
C LYS A 62 13.19 3.02 7.21
N ASP A 63 12.71 4.09 7.81
CA ASP A 63 12.71 4.27 9.27
C ASP A 63 11.88 3.18 9.96
N LEU A 64 10.74 2.80 9.37
CA LEU A 64 9.93 1.68 9.86
C LEU A 64 10.70 0.36 9.79
N MET A 65 11.40 0.08 8.69
CA MET A 65 12.22 -1.12 8.54
C MET A 65 13.33 -1.17 9.61
N ASP A 66 14.03 -0.05 9.81
CA ASP A 66 15.09 0.09 10.81
C ASP A 66 14.52 -0.13 12.23
N SER A 67 13.36 0.45 12.54
CA SER A 67 12.70 0.27 13.85
C SER A 67 12.28 -1.18 14.15
N ARG A 68 12.09 -1.99 13.10
CA ARG A 68 11.76 -3.41 13.19
C ARG A 68 13.00 -4.31 13.16
N ASN A 69 14.20 -3.73 13.11
CA ASN A 69 15.48 -4.42 12.95
C ASN A 69 15.52 -5.30 11.69
N TYR A 70 14.85 -4.86 10.62
CA TYR A 70 14.94 -5.51 9.30
C TYR A 70 16.14 -4.98 8.54
N VAL A 71 16.68 -5.82 7.66
CA VAL A 71 17.84 -5.50 6.82
C VAL A 71 17.45 -5.54 5.35
N CYS A 72 18.10 -4.72 4.53
CA CYS A 72 17.93 -4.74 3.08
C CYS A 72 18.82 -5.82 2.45
N ASP A 73 18.49 -7.09 2.70
CA ASP A 73 19.24 -8.26 2.23
C ASP A 73 18.74 -8.82 0.88
N TYR A 74 17.69 -8.21 0.32
CA TYR A 74 17.00 -8.66 -0.90
C TYR A 74 16.39 -10.08 -0.77
N ASN A 75 16.22 -10.60 0.44
CA ASN A 75 15.58 -11.89 0.69
C ASN A 75 14.06 -11.71 0.89
N PHE A 76 13.33 -11.69 -0.22
CA PHE A 76 11.89 -11.56 -0.21
C PHE A 76 11.17 -12.90 0.00
N ASP A 77 9.89 -12.86 0.42
CA ASP A 77 9.04 -14.04 0.67
C ASP A 77 9.03 -15.10 -0.45
N TRP A 78 9.27 -14.70 -1.70
CA TRP A 78 9.32 -15.62 -2.83
C TRP A 78 10.68 -16.29 -3.04
N VAL A 79 11.78 -15.71 -2.55
CA VAL A 79 13.15 -16.27 -2.68
C VAL A 79 13.22 -17.63 -1.98
N GLU A 80 12.74 -17.70 -0.73
CA GLU A 80 12.69 -18.97 0.02
C GLU A 80 11.76 -20.00 -0.63
N LYS A 81 10.62 -19.54 -1.18
CA LYS A 81 9.67 -20.43 -1.86
C LYS A 81 10.30 -21.04 -3.11
N MET A 82 11.05 -20.25 -3.89
CA MET A 82 11.75 -20.74 -5.05
C MET A 82 12.83 -21.76 -4.66
N GLN A 83 13.66 -21.47 -3.65
CA GLN A 83 14.69 -22.41 -3.17
C GLN A 83 14.10 -23.77 -2.74
N LYS A 84 12.94 -23.78 -2.06
CA LYS A 84 12.23 -25.01 -1.67
C LYS A 84 11.70 -25.81 -2.87
N LEU A 85 11.36 -25.14 -3.97
CA LEU A 85 10.91 -25.79 -5.21
C LEU A 85 12.08 -26.33 -6.03
N THR A 86 13.25 -25.68 -6.01
CA THR A 86 14.45 -26.11 -6.74
C THR A 86 15.21 -27.23 -6.02
N ASN A 87 15.09 -27.33 -4.70
CA ASN A 87 15.71 -28.39 -3.88
C ASN A 87 14.84 -29.65 -3.73
N LYS A 88 13.81 -29.79 -4.57
CA LYS A 88 12.96 -30.98 -4.73
C LYS A 88 13.27 -31.64 -6.06
#